data_AF-A0A7X0XZ77-F1
#
_entry.id   AF-A0A7X0XZ77-F1
#
_cell.length_a   1.000
_cell.length_b   1.000
_cell.length_c   1.000
_cell.angle_alpha   90.00
_cell.angle_beta   90.00
_cell.angle_gamma   90.00
#
_symmetry.space_group_name_H-M   'P 1'
#
loop_
_entity.id
_entity.type
_entity.pdbx_description
1 polymer ?
#
loop_
_entity_poly.entity_id
_entity_poly.type
_entity_poly.pdbx_seq_one_letter_code
_entity_poly.pdbx_strand_id
1 'polypeptide(L)'
;MMENSNQKRDEQWKKHKQHTFDSFCKKIIRNELVDFYRELKRQRANEVSLNIIREQPIFHDISDDYTFLINGMEIVVQDNLLGAALEKLDDRKREVVLLSYFLNLTDVEIAKRFDMSTRKLNRLRHKTLVELKKIIKMEEG
;
A
#
# COMPACT_ATOMS: atom_id res chain seq x y z
N MET A 1 -22.59 70.08 47.18
CA MET A 1 -21.23 69.63 46.80
C MET A 1 -21.00 68.11 46.89
N MET A 2 -21.91 67.31 47.48
CA MET A 2 -21.70 65.85 47.65
C MET A 2 -22.16 64.97 46.47
N GLU A 3 -23.05 65.42 45.59
CA GLU A 3 -23.51 64.63 44.43
C GLU A 3 -22.42 64.42 43.38
N ASN A 4 -21.59 65.43 43.13
CA ASN A 4 -20.54 65.39 42.11
C ASN A 4 -19.39 64.42 42.47
N SER A 5 -19.13 64.23 43.78
CA SER A 5 -18.18 63.22 44.27
C SER A 5 -18.71 61.79 44.19
N ASN A 6 -20.03 61.58 44.21
CA ASN A 6 -20.62 60.26 44.08
C ASN A 6 -20.61 59.80 42.61
N GLN A 7 -21.01 60.69 41.72
CA GLN A 7 -21.02 60.43 40.27
C GLN A 7 -19.63 60.10 39.71
N LYS A 8 -18.59 60.81 40.18
CA LYS A 8 -17.20 60.59 39.75
C LYS A 8 -16.63 59.24 40.23
N ARG A 9 -17.07 58.75 41.40
CA ARG A 9 -16.70 57.41 41.91
C ARG A 9 -17.39 56.30 41.12
N ASP A 10 -18.65 56.49 40.76
CA ASP A 10 -19.39 55.52 39.93
C ASP A 10 -18.80 55.38 38.52
N GLU A 11 -18.35 56.48 37.92
CA GLU A 11 -17.64 56.47 36.62
C GLU A 11 -16.29 55.75 36.70
N GLN A 12 -15.52 55.99 37.77
CA GLN A 12 -14.25 55.29 37.99
C GLN A 12 -14.46 53.78 38.20
N TRP A 13 -15.50 53.39 38.93
CA TRP A 13 -15.86 51.99 39.14
C TRP A 13 -16.31 51.31 37.83
N LYS A 14 -17.14 51.97 37.03
CA LYS A 14 -17.54 51.47 35.70
C LYS A 14 -16.33 51.28 34.79
N LYS A 15 -15.41 52.25 34.78
CA LYS A 15 -14.18 52.19 33.98
C LYS A 15 -13.25 51.05 34.44
N HIS A 16 -13.11 50.84 35.75
CA HIS A 16 -12.35 49.73 36.31
C HIS A 16 -12.94 48.36 35.89
N LYS A 17 -14.26 48.22 35.92
CA LYS A 17 -14.94 46.99 35.43
C LYS A 17 -14.70 46.76 33.95
N GLN A 18 -14.80 47.79 33.12
CA GLN A 18 -14.52 47.69 31.68
C GLN A 18 -13.08 47.26 31.41
N HIS A 19 -12.08 47.87 32.07
CA HIS A 19 -10.68 47.49 31.89
C HIS A 19 -10.38 46.07 32.36
N THR A 20 -11.02 45.62 33.44
CA THR A 20 -10.87 44.24 33.94
C THR A 20 -11.43 43.23 32.95
N PHE A 21 -12.61 43.51 32.39
CA PHE A 21 -13.22 42.66 31.37
C PHE A 21 -12.39 42.64 30.07
N ASP A 22 -11.96 43.80 29.58
CA ASP A 22 -11.11 43.91 28.39
C ASP A 22 -9.79 43.14 28.55
N SER A 23 -9.14 43.28 29.71
CA SER A 23 -7.91 42.54 30.03
C SER A 23 -8.16 41.03 30.09
N PHE A 24 -9.31 40.61 30.62
CA PHE A 24 -9.72 39.21 30.65
C PHE A 24 -9.93 38.66 29.22
N CYS A 25 -10.70 39.36 28.38
CA CYS A 25 -10.92 38.95 27.00
C CYS A 25 -9.62 38.85 26.20
N LYS A 26 -8.73 39.85 26.33
CA LYS A 26 -7.41 39.85 25.68
C LYS A 26 -6.57 38.65 26.12
N LYS A 27 -6.62 38.31 27.41
CA LYS A 27 -5.91 37.15 27.96
C LYS A 27 -6.45 35.83 27.39
N ILE A 28 -7.78 35.67 27.35
CA ILE A 28 -8.42 34.48 26.79
C ILE A 28 -8.04 34.30 25.33
N ILE A 29 -8.19 35.34 24.50
CA ILE A 29 -7.84 35.27 23.07
C ILE A 29 -6.37 34.90 22.88
N ARG A 30 -5.46 35.48 23.67
CA ARG A 30 -4.03 35.15 23.59
C ARG A 30 -3.78 33.69 23.97
N ASN A 31 -4.43 33.17 25.00
CA ASN A 31 -4.27 31.79 25.43
C ASN A 31 -4.81 30.82 24.38
N GLU A 32 -5.99 31.07 23.83
CA GLU A 32 -6.58 30.25 22.76
C GLU A 32 -5.68 30.19 21.52
N LEU A 33 -5.09 31.33 21.12
CA LEU A 33 -4.11 31.35 20.03
C LEU A 33 -2.88 30.48 20.35
N VAL A 34 -2.37 30.54 21.58
CA VAL A 34 -1.23 29.72 22.00
C VAL A 34 -1.59 28.23 21.99
N ASP A 35 -2.76 27.87 22.50
CA ASP A 35 -3.21 26.48 22.56
C ASP A 35 -3.51 25.91 21.18
N PHE A 36 -4.07 26.71 20.26
CA PHE A 36 -4.19 26.35 18.84
C PHE A 36 -2.84 26.00 18.20
N TYR A 37 -1.82 26.86 18.37
CA TYR A 37 -0.50 26.58 17.80
C TYR A 37 0.21 25.39 18.47
N ARG A 38 -0.02 25.17 19.77
CA ARG A 38 0.48 23.97 20.47
C ARG A 38 -0.15 22.71 19.89
N GLU A 39 -1.45 22.72 19.63
CA GLU A 39 -2.17 21.60 19.04
C GLU A 39 -1.68 21.31 17.62
N LEU A 40 -1.56 22.34 16.77
CA LEU A 40 -0.98 22.20 15.43
C LEU A 40 0.44 21.64 15.43
N LYS A 41 1.23 21.93 16.47
CA LYS A 41 2.59 21.38 16.62
C LYS A 41 2.55 19.91 17.05
N ARG A 42 1.63 19.54 17.96
CA ARG A 42 1.40 18.14 18.35
C ARG A 42 0.95 17.29 17.16
N GLN A 43 -0.04 17.79 16.41
CA GLN A 43 -0.53 17.14 15.19
C GLN A 43 0.61 16.91 14.19
N ARG A 44 1.36 17.97 13.82
CA ARG A 44 2.50 17.83 12.90
C ARG A 44 3.62 16.91 13.37
N ALA A 45 3.81 16.72 14.68
CA ALA A 45 4.82 15.79 15.20
C ALA A 45 4.38 14.32 15.12
N ASN A 46 3.07 14.08 15.13
CA ASN A 46 2.48 12.74 15.14
C ASN A 46 1.86 12.33 13.79
N GLU A 47 1.62 13.28 12.89
CA GLU A 47 1.09 13.03 11.56
C GLU A 47 2.20 12.65 10.58
N VAL A 48 1.97 11.57 9.85
CA VAL A 48 2.80 11.15 8.71
C VAL A 48 2.13 11.66 7.43
N SER A 49 2.92 12.20 6.50
CA SER A 49 2.41 12.68 5.21
C SER A 49 1.73 11.54 4.44
N LEU A 50 0.53 11.80 3.91
CA LEU A 50 -0.19 10.85 3.06
C LEU A 50 0.62 10.46 1.80
N ASN A 51 1.57 11.29 1.37
CA ASN A 51 2.46 10.94 0.27
C ASN A 51 3.46 9.83 0.66
N ILE A 52 3.91 9.80 1.91
CA ILE A 52 4.76 8.70 2.43
C ILE A 52 3.95 7.40 2.47
N ILE A 53 2.66 7.48 2.82
CA ILE A 53 1.72 6.35 2.80
C ILE A 53 1.46 5.85 1.37
N ARG A 54 1.47 6.73 0.36
CA ARG A 54 1.33 6.35 -1.06
C ARG A 54 2.59 5.70 -1.64
N GLU A 55 3.77 6.04 -1.11
CA GLU A 55 5.06 5.47 -1.52
C GLU A 55 5.41 4.19 -0.73
N GLN A 56 4.78 3.96 0.42
CA GLN A 56 4.81 2.68 1.11
C GLN A 56 3.85 1.71 0.42
N PRO A 57 4.29 0.53 -0.03
CA PRO A 57 3.40 -0.47 -0.59
C PRO A 57 2.60 -1.13 0.54
N ILE A 58 1.59 -0.43 1.06
CA ILE A 58 0.68 -0.94 2.10
C ILE A 58 -0.20 -2.09 1.56
N PHE A 59 -0.12 -2.38 0.26
CA PHE A 59 -0.78 -3.49 -0.42
C PHE A 59 0.12 -4.26 -1.39
N HIS A 60 1.45 -4.16 -1.26
CA HIS A 60 2.27 -5.29 -1.70
C HIS A 60 2.52 -6.10 -0.44
N ASP A 61 1.46 -6.81 -0.06
CA ASP A 61 1.63 -8.05 0.67
C ASP A 61 2.84 -8.73 0.02
N ILE A 62 3.80 -9.12 0.84
CA ILE A 62 4.88 -10.00 0.43
C ILE A 62 4.19 -11.34 0.17
N SER A 63 3.38 -11.37 -0.87
CA SER A 63 2.91 -12.60 -1.45
C SER A 63 4.17 -13.16 -2.07
N ASP A 64 4.55 -14.38 -1.67
CA ASP A 64 5.59 -15.17 -2.32
C ASP A 64 5.09 -15.57 -3.73
N ASP A 65 4.66 -14.57 -4.51
CA ASP A 65 4.15 -14.70 -5.86
C ASP A 65 5.34 -14.90 -6.78
N TYR A 66 5.28 -15.97 -7.56
CA TYR A 66 6.31 -16.26 -8.55
C TYR A 66 5.95 -15.57 -9.85
N THR A 67 6.79 -14.64 -10.26
CA THR A 67 6.64 -13.92 -11.52
C THR A 67 7.52 -14.58 -12.60
N PHE A 68 6.89 -15.01 -13.69
CA PHE A 68 7.57 -15.54 -14.86
C PHE A 68 7.39 -14.60 -16.05
N LEU A 69 8.50 -14.14 -16.64
CA LEU A 69 8.49 -13.33 -17.85
C LEU A 69 8.65 -14.21 -19.09
N ILE A 70 7.60 -14.30 -19.91
CA ILE A 70 7.62 -15.07 -21.16
C ILE A 70 7.28 -14.15 -22.32
N ASN A 71 8.22 -13.96 -23.24
CA ASN A 71 8.03 -13.17 -24.46
C ASN A 71 7.47 -11.75 -24.18
N GLY A 72 7.93 -11.12 -23.09
CA GLY A 72 7.49 -9.80 -22.67
C GLY A 72 6.13 -9.76 -21.96
N MET A 73 5.50 -10.92 -21.73
CA MET A 73 4.29 -11.05 -20.92
C MET A 73 4.66 -11.55 -19.53
N GLU A 74 4.10 -10.92 -18.51
CA GLU A 74 4.28 -11.27 -17.12
C GLU A 74 3.17 -12.23 -16.68
N ILE A 75 3.55 -13.37 -16.11
CA ILE A 75 2.62 -14.36 -15.55
C ILE A 75 2.92 -14.45 -14.05
N VAL A 76 1.93 -14.11 -13.24
CA VAL A 76 2.01 -14.16 -11.78
C VAL A 76 1.36 -15.45 -11.28
N VAL A 77 2.09 -16.22 -10.49
CA VAL A 77 1.63 -17.45 -9.85
C VAL A 77 1.59 -17.25 -8.35
N GLN A 78 0.39 -17.20 -7.78
CA GLN A 78 0.16 -16.93 -6.35
C GLN A 78 0.37 -18.14 -5.44
N ASP A 79 0.28 -19.34 -6.01
CA ASP A 79 0.50 -20.58 -5.26
C ASP A 79 2.01 -20.80 -5.10
N ASN A 80 2.51 -20.64 -3.87
CA ASN A 80 3.94 -20.74 -3.55
C ASN A 80 4.51 -22.13 -3.89
N LEU A 81 3.78 -23.21 -3.60
CA LEU A 81 4.19 -24.57 -3.91
C LEU A 81 4.29 -24.79 -5.43
N LEU A 82 3.29 -24.32 -6.18
CA LEU A 82 3.31 -24.40 -7.63
C LEU A 82 4.41 -23.54 -8.24
N GLY A 83 4.60 -22.32 -7.73
CA GLY A 83 5.62 -21.38 -8.18
C GLY A 83 7.04 -21.92 -7.98
N ALA A 84 7.34 -22.43 -6.79
CA ALA A 84 8.60 -23.09 -6.47
C ALA A 84 8.85 -24.32 -7.37
N ALA A 85 7.82 -25.14 -7.57
CA ALA A 85 7.93 -26.32 -8.43
C ALA A 85 8.14 -25.96 -9.91
N LEU A 86 7.50 -24.89 -10.39
CA LEU A 86 7.72 -24.35 -11.73
C LEU A 86 9.14 -23.81 -11.89
N GLU A 87 9.69 -23.13 -10.89
CA GLU A 87 11.06 -22.62 -10.89
C GLU A 87 12.12 -23.73 -10.99
N LYS A 88 11.83 -24.93 -10.48
CA LYS A 88 12.72 -26.10 -10.60
C LYS A 88 12.69 -26.77 -11.98
N LEU A 89 11.71 -26.48 -12.83
CA LEU A 89 11.66 -27.02 -14.19
C LEU A 89 12.69 -26.34 -15.09
N ASP A 90 13.20 -27.09 -16.07
CA ASP A 90 13.95 -26.54 -17.21
C ASP A 90 13.14 -25.45 -17.93
N ASP A 91 13.79 -24.36 -18.33
CA ASP A 91 13.15 -23.16 -18.89
C ASP A 91 12.21 -23.51 -20.06
N ARG A 92 12.65 -24.41 -20.96
CA ARG A 92 11.84 -24.82 -22.11
C ARG A 92 10.57 -25.57 -21.68
N LYS A 93 10.67 -26.42 -20.66
CA LYS A 93 9.53 -27.16 -20.12
C LYS A 93 8.57 -26.23 -19.40
N ARG A 94 9.10 -25.29 -18.63
CA ARG A 94 8.34 -24.26 -17.90
C ARG A 94 7.55 -23.38 -18.87
N GLU A 95 8.20 -22.89 -19.92
CA GLU A 95 7.57 -22.05 -20.93
C GLU A 95 6.41 -22.79 -21.65
N VAL A 96 6.58 -24.07 -21.98
CA VAL A 96 5.50 -24.88 -22.56
C VAL A 96 4.28 -25.00 -21.65
N VAL A 97 4.49 -25.19 -20.33
CA VAL A 97 3.39 -25.27 -19.36
C VAL A 97 2.70 -23.92 -19.22
N LEU A 98 3.47 -22.86 -19.04
CA LEU A 98 2.95 -21.50 -18.87
C LEU A 98 2.15 -21.05 -20.10
N LEU A 99 2.67 -21.27 -21.31
CA LEU A 99 1.94 -20.97 -22.54
C LEU A 99 0.65 -21.80 -22.69
N SER A 100 0.71 -23.09 -22.35
CA SER A 100 -0.42 -24.02 -22.53
C SER A 100 -1.55 -23.81 -21.54
N TYR A 101 -1.25 -23.47 -20.28
CA TYR A 101 -2.24 -23.48 -19.19
C TYR A 101 -2.55 -22.08 -18.64
N PHE A 102 -1.59 -21.14 -18.67
CA PHE A 102 -1.79 -19.80 -18.13
C PHE A 102 -2.18 -18.82 -19.24
N LEU A 103 -1.62 -18.98 -20.43
CA LEU A 103 -1.91 -18.10 -21.57
C LEU A 103 -2.90 -18.71 -22.58
N ASN A 104 -3.39 -19.94 -22.35
CA ASN A 104 -4.35 -20.64 -23.21
C ASN A 104 -3.93 -20.71 -24.69
N LEU A 105 -2.63 -20.72 -25.01
CA LEU A 105 -2.18 -20.90 -26.39
C LEU A 105 -2.49 -22.31 -26.86
N THR A 106 -2.86 -22.42 -28.13
CA THR A 106 -3.13 -23.71 -28.76
C THR A 106 -1.84 -24.49 -29.02
N ASP A 107 -1.96 -25.83 -29.08
CA ASP A 107 -0.84 -26.71 -29.43
C ASP A 107 -0.17 -26.31 -30.74
N VAL A 108 -0.93 -25.78 -31.69
CA VAL A 108 -0.42 -25.35 -33.01
C VAL A 108 0.45 -24.10 -32.86
N GLU A 109 -0.01 -23.10 -32.09
CA GLU A 109 0.73 -21.85 -31.86
C GLU A 109 2.02 -22.10 -31.08
N ILE A 110 1.96 -22.93 -30.03
CA ILE A 110 3.12 -23.28 -29.22
C ILE A 110 4.11 -24.11 -30.06
N ALA A 111 3.63 -25.11 -30.82
CA ALA A 111 4.50 -25.95 -31.64
C ALA A 111 5.22 -25.13 -32.72
N LYS A 112 4.52 -24.16 -33.34
CA LYS A 112 5.11 -23.21 -34.28
C LYS A 112 6.19 -22.33 -33.61
N ARG A 113 5.94 -21.85 -32.39
CA ARG A 113 6.90 -21.03 -31.63
C ARG A 113 8.21 -21.78 -31.32
N PHE A 114 8.12 -23.07 -31.00
CA PHE A 114 9.29 -23.91 -30.67
C PHE A 114 9.89 -24.66 -31.85
N ASP A 115 9.47 -24.36 -33.08
CA ASP A 115 9.83 -25.05 -34.31
C ASP A 115 9.77 -26.59 -34.16
N MET A 116 8.62 -27.09 -33.73
CA MET A 116 8.41 -28.51 -33.51
C MET A 116 7.03 -28.98 -33.96
N SER A 117 6.85 -30.31 -34.04
CA SER A 117 5.53 -30.89 -34.28
C SER A 117 4.66 -30.88 -33.02
N THR A 118 3.35 -30.77 -33.20
CA THR A 118 2.34 -30.87 -32.12
C THR A 118 2.45 -32.19 -31.35
N ARG A 119 2.86 -33.28 -32.03
CA ARG A 119 3.14 -34.57 -31.38
C ARG A 119 4.34 -34.52 -30.45
N LYS A 120 5.44 -33.86 -30.87
CA LYS A 120 6.63 -33.66 -30.03
C LYS A 120 6.30 -32.75 -28.84
N LEU A 121 5.53 -31.69 -29.07
CA LEU A 121 5.03 -30.81 -28.03
C LEU A 121 4.19 -31.57 -27.00
N ASN A 122 3.22 -32.38 -27.44
CA ASN A 122 2.37 -33.16 -26.55
C ASN A 122 3.17 -34.14 -25.68
N ARG A 123 4.17 -34.82 -26.26
CA ARG A 123 5.08 -35.69 -25.51
C ARG A 123 5.91 -34.91 -24.49
N LEU A 124 6.40 -33.73 -24.87
CA LEU A 124 7.15 -32.85 -23.97
C LEU A 124 6.26 -32.40 -22.80
N ARG A 125 5.07 -31.85 -23.09
CA ARG A 125 4.08 -31.43 -22.10
C ARG A 125 3.74 -32.56 -21.14
N HIS A 126 3.44 -33.75 -21.64
CA HIS A 126 3.14 -34.90 -20.77
C HIS A 126 4.31 -35.23 -19.84
N LYS A 127 5.54 -35.29 -20.35
CA LYS A 127 6.73 -35.52 -19.52
C LYS A 127 6.90 -34.43 -18.47
N THR A 128 6.73 -33.17 -18.85
CA THR A 128 6.83 -32.02 -17.94
C THR A 128 5.80 -32.12 -16.81
N LEU A 129 4.55 -32.46 -17.10
CA LEU A 129 3.51 -32.59 -16.06
C LEU A 129 3.80 -33.73 -15.09
N VAL A 130 4.34 -34.85 -15.58
CA VAL A 130 4.77 -35.97 -14.72
C VAL A 130 5.92 -35.55 -13.81
N GLU A 131 6.87 -34.76 -14.32
CA GLU A 131 7.99 -34.23 -13.56
C GLU A 131 7.54 -33.19 -12.53
N LEU A 132 6.68 -32.24 -12.92
CA LEU A 132 6.11 -31.23 -12.04
C LEU A 132 5.35 -31.89 -10.88
N LYS A 133 4.55 -32.92 -11.16
CA LYS A 133 3.85 -33.70 -10.13
C LYS A 133 4.82 -34.39 -9.16
N LYS A 134 6.02 -34.79 -9.61
CA LYS A 134 7.03 -35.38 -8.71
C LYS A 134 7.68 -34.30 -7.84
N ILE A 135 7.98 -33.14 -8.41
CA ILE A 135 8.58 -32.01 -7.67
C ILE A 135 7.65 -31.58 -6.54
N ILE A 136 6.37 -31.32 -6.87
CA ILE A 136 5.36 -30.91 -5.88
C ILE A 136 5.26 -31.94 -4.74
N LYS A 137 5.19 -33.24 -5.06
CA LYS A 137 5.14 -34.31 -4.05
C LYS A 137 6.39 -34.40 -3.17
N MET A 138 7.54 -33.98 -3.65
CA MET A 138 8.78 -33.95 -2.86
C MET A 138 8.83 -32.76 -1.91
N GLU A 139 8.09 -31.69 -2.21
CA GLU A 139 8.01 -30.47 -1.39
C GLU A 139 6.88 -30.52 -0.35
N GLU A 140 5.86 -31.37 -0.58
CA GLU A 140 4.78 -31.62 0.39
C GLU A 140 5.18 -32.49 1.60
N GLY A 141 6.36 -33.15 1.56
CA GLY A 141 6.82 -34.11 2.58
C GLY A 141 7.99 -33.61 3.39
#